data_AF-A0A258PZP4-F1
#
_entry.id   AF-A0A258PZP4-F1
#
_cell.length_a   1.000
_cell.length_b   1.000
_cell.length_c   1.000
_cell.angle_alpha   90.00
_cell.angle_beta   90.00
_cell.angle_gamma   90.00
#
_symmetry.space_group_name_H-M   'P 1'
#
loop_
_entity.id
_entity.type
_entity.pdbx_description
1 polymer ?
#
loop_
_entity_poly.entity_id
_entity_poly.type
_entity_poly.pdbx_seq_one_letter_code
_entity_poly.pdbx_strand_id
1 'polypeptide(L)'
;YFYLKHREEPRGIGGVFFDDFNSLGFEESFAMTRAVGDAFIAAYLPIVERRYKDQFTPEEKAFQEYRRGRYVEYNLIFDRGTIFGLHSGGRTESILMSMPPVVQWWYNWQPQPGTPEAKLYDYYLKPRDWLA
;
A
#
# COMPACT_ATOMS: atom_id res chain seq x y z
N TYR A 1 -3.80 -9.69 4.76
CA TYR A 1 -4.78 -8.66 4.34
C TYR A 1 -4.41 -8.02 3.00
N PHE A 2 -3.23 -7.40 2.88
CA PHE A 2 -2.83 -6.64 1.67
C PHE A 2 -2.21 -7.50 0.54
N TYR A 3 -2.95 -8.46 0.00
CA TYR A 3 -2.48 -9.38 -1.05
C TYR A 3 -3.42 -9.38 -2.27
N LEU A 4 -2.85 -9.24 -3.47
CA LEU A 4 -3.58 -9.27 -4.74
C LEU A 4 -3.57 -10.70 -5.28
N LYS A 5 -4.64 -11.46 -5.04
CA LYS A 5 -4.70 -12.89 -5.38
C LYS A 5 -4.47 -13.16 -6.87
N HIS A 6 -5.01 -12.31 -7.76
CA HIS A 6 -4.89 -12.48 -9.22
C HIS A 6 -3.53 -12.04 -9.78
N ARG A 7 -2.67 -11.43 -8.96
CA ARG A 7 -1.29 -11.04 -9.32
C ARG A 7 -0.23 -11.84 -8.58
N GLU A 8 -0.65 -12.62 -7.59
CA GLU A 8 0.22 -13.36 -6.69
C GLU A 8 1.29 -12.47 -6.01
N GLU A 9 0.93 -11.23 -5.67
CA GLU A 9 1.84 -10.26 -5.04
C GLU A 9 1.16 -9.53 -3.86
N PRO A 10 1.91 -9.16 -2.82
CA PRO A 10 1.45 -8.19 -1.83
C PRO A 10 1.32 -6.79 -2.46
N ARG A 11 0.43 -5.97 -1.91
CA ARG A 11 0.24 -4.57 -2.35
C ARG A 11 1.51 -3.73 -2.17
N GLY A 12 2.32 -4.07 -1.18
CA GLY A 12 3.56 -3.38 -0.81
C GLY A 12 4.32 -4.19 0.24
N ILE A 13 5.20 -3.53 0.99
CA ILE A 13 6.10 -4.17 1.96
C ILE A 13 5.48 -4.47 3.33
N GLY A 14 4.20 -4.16 3.51
CA GLY A 14 3.46 -4.46 4.75
C GLY A 14 3.59 -3.37 5.81
N GLY A 15 3.53 -3.80 7.07
CA GLY A 15 3.37 -2.97 8.26
C GLY A 15 2.55 -3.73 9.30
N VAL A 16 1.86 -3.00 10.18
CA VAL A 16 0.95 -3.59 11.17
C VAL A 16 -0.49 -3.53 10.65
N PHE A 17 -1.22 -4.63 10.81
CA PHE A 17 -2.66 -4.70 10.52
C PHE A 17 -3.34 -5.52 11.60
N PHE A 18 -4.44 -5.01 12.13
CA PHE A 18 -5.30 -5.71 13.08
C PHE A 18 -6.76 -5.30 12.82
N ASP A 19 -7.67 -6.19 13.17
CA ASP A 19 -9.11 -6.02 13.11
C ASP A 19 -9.70 -6.78 14.31
N ASP A 20 -10.84 -6.34 14.83
CA ASP A 20 -11.51 -6.96 15.99
C ASP A 20 -10.61 -7.16 17.24
N PHE A 21 -9.61 -6.29 17.45
CA PHE A 21 -8.66 -6.40 18.56
C PHE A 21 -9.24 -5.84 19.87
N ASN A 22 -9.58 -6.71 20.82
CA ASN A 22 -10.11 -6.34 22.14
C ASN A 22 -9.57 -7.22 23.29
N SER A 23 -8.54 -8.03 23.04
CA SER A 23 -8.08 -9.08 23.96
C SER A 23 -7.42 -8.58 25.23
N LEU A 24 -7.02 -7.31 25.29
CA LEU A 24 -6.32 -6.74 26.45
C LEU A 24 -7.23 -5.97 27.41
N GLY A 25 -8.53 -5.86 27.12
CA GLY A 25 -9.41 -4.89 27.78
C GLY A 25 -9.41 -3.54 27.06
N PHE A 26 -10.34 -2.65 27.43
CA PHE A 26 -10.57 -1.39 26.69
C PHE A 26 -9.34 -0.46 26.74
N GLU A 27 -8.81 -0.19 27.93
CA GLU A 27 -7.73 0.78 28.13
C GLU A 27 -6.45 0.38 27.39
N GLU A 28 -6.08 -0.89 27.48
CA GLU A 28 -4.88 -1.44 26.87
C GLU A 28 -5.03 -1.60 25.35
N SER A 29 -6.21 -2.02 24.86
CA SER A 29 -6.48 -2.09 23.42
C SER A 29 -6.52 -0.69 22.79
N PHE A 30 -7.05 0.30 23.51
CA PHE A 30 -7.02 1.70 23.10
C PHE A 30 -5.59 2.26 23.12
N ALA A 31 -4.79 1.95 24.14
CA ALA A 31 -3.39 2.32 24.22
C ALA A 31 -2.59 1.76 23.03
N MET A 32 -2.82 0.50 22.63
CA MET A 32 -2.23 -0.08 21.43
C MET A 32 -2.62 0.69 20.17
N THR A 33 -3.92 0.98 19.99
CA THR A 33 -4.42 1.73 18.82
C THR A 33 -3.80 3.12 18.73
N ARG A 34 -3.69 3.82 19.86
CA ARG A 34 -3.04 5.13 19.96
C ARG A 34 -1.56 5.05 19.59
N ALA A 35 -0.83 4.07 20.14
CA ALA A 35 0.59 3.89 19.86
C ALA A 35 0.85 3.65 18.36
N VAL A 36 -0.02 2.89 17.67
CA VAL A 36 0.07 2.69 16.22
C VAL A 36 -0.15 3.99 15.46
N GLY A 37 -1.14 4.80 15.86
CA GLY A 37 -1.41 6.11 15.26
C GLY A 37 -0.24 7.08 15.45
N ASP A 38 0.27 7.20 16.68
CA ASP A 38 1.38 8.09 17.04
C ASP A 38 2.67 7.72 16.28
N ALA A 39 2.91 6.42 16.08
CA ALA A 39 4.08 5.93 15.36
C ALA A 39 4.07 6.26 13.86
N PHE A 40 2.91 6.51 13.24
CA PHE A 40 2.81 6.65 11.79
C PHE A 40 3.63 7.82 11.24
N ILE A 41 3.47 9.03 11.81
CA ILE A 41 4.19 10.20 11.32
C ILE A 41 5.69 10.07 11.59
N ALA A 42 6.07 9.57 12.77
CA ALA A 42 7.47 9.34 13.11
C ALA A 42 8.13 8.32 12.16
N ALA A 43 7.40 7.31 11.69
CA ALA A 43 7.91 6.32 10.75
C ALA A 43 7.93 6.82 9.29
N TYR A 44 6.89 7.54 8.85
CA TYR A 44 6.69 7.87 7.44
C TYR A 44 7.32 9.20 7.03
N LEU A 45 7.25 10.24 7.87
CA LEU A 45 7.73 11.58 7.52
C LEU A 45 9.24 11.59 7.16
N PRO A 46 10.14 10.93 7.91
CA PRO A 46 11.57 10.92 7.56
C PRO A 46 11.85 10.25 6.20
N ILE A 47 11.02 9.30 5.78
CA ILE A 47 11.12 8.66 4.46
C ILE A 47 10.80 9.69 3.37
N VAL A 48 9.71 10.46 3.54
CA VAL A 48 9.30 11.49 2.60
C VAL A 48 10.32 12.62 2.55
N GLU A 49 10.74 13.15 3.69
CA GLU A 49 11.72 14.25 3.77
C GLU A 49 13.05 13.90 3.08
N ARG A 50 13.48 12.64 3.17
CA ARG A 50 14.69 12.16 2.49
C ARG A 50 14.52 12.04 0.98
N ARG A 51 13.30 11.83 0.47
CA ARG A 51 13.07 11.36 -0.92
C ARG A 51 12.26 12.31 -1.79
N TYR A 52 11.54 13.28 -1.24
CA TYR A 52 10.60 14.11 -2.02
C TYR A 52 11.27 15.01 -3.06
N LYS A 53 12.58 15.25 -2.92
CA LYS A 53 13.41 16.03 -3.87
C LYS A 53 14.24 15.15 -4.81
N ASP A 54 14.19 13.83 -4.66
CA ASP A 54 14.95 12.94 -5.53
C ASP A 54 14.50 13.16 -6.98
N GLN A 55 15.47 13.36 -7.86
CA GLN A 55 15.20 13.41 -9.29
C GLN A 55 14.81 12.02 -9.77
N PHE A 56 13.88 11.97 -10.72
CA PHE A 56 13.46 10.73 -11.35
C PHE A 56 13.38 10.89 -12.86
N THR A 57 13.58 9.79 -13.58
CA THR A 57 13.43 9.76 -15.02
C THR A 57 11.96 9.59 -15.42
N PRO A 58 11.59 9.89 -16.68
CA PRO A 58 10.26 9.59 -17.20
C PRO A 58 9.88 8.10 -17.07
N GLU A 59 10.85 7.19 -17.21
CA GLU A 59 10.65 5.74 -17.09
C GLU A 59 10.32 5.33 -15.65
N GLU A 60 11.05 5.87 -14.66
CA GLU A 60 10.76 5.65 -13.24
C GLU A 60 9.38 6.20 -12.86
N LYS A 61 9.00 7.36 -13.43
CA LYS A 61 7.66 7.93 -13.25
C LYS A 61 6.57 7.04 -13.85
N ALA A 62 6.79 6.55 -15.07
CA ALA A 62 5.86 5.66 -15.74
C ALA A 62 5.72 4.33 -14.96
N PHE A 63 6.83 3.80 -14.42
CA PHE A 63 6.79 2.62 -13.55
C PHE A 63 6.05 2.88 -12.23
N GLN A 64 6.20 4.06 -11.61
CA GLN A 64 5.40 4.45 -10.45
C GLN A 64 3.90 4.42 -10.77
N GLU A 65 3.50 4.96 -11.91
CA GLU A 65 2.09 4.98 -12.35
C GLU A 65 1.56 3.58 -12.68
N TYR A 66 2.42 2.72 -13.25
CA TYR A 66 2.14 1.30 -13.41
C TYR A 66 1.92 0.60 -12.06
N ARG A 67 2.78 0.86 -11.06
CA ARG A 67 2.62 0.32 -9.69
C ARG A 67 1.40 0.86 -8.98
N ARG A 68 1.03 2.13 -9.21
CA ARG A 68 -0.24 2.70 -8.72
C ARG A 68 -1.46 1.97 -9.28
N GLY A 69 -1.38 1.41 -10.49
CA GLY A 69 -2.42 0.53 -11.03
C GLY A 69 -2.72 -0.67 -10.11
N ARG A 70 -1.70 -1.28 -9.49
CA ARG A 70 -1.89 -2.36 -8.49
C ARG A 70 -2.55 -1.86 -7.21
N TYR A 71 -2.26 -0.63 -6.80
CA TYR A 71 -2.94 -0.02 -5.67
C TYR A 71 -4.44 0.14 -5.96
N VAL A 72 -4.80 0.59 -7.17
CA VAL A 72 -6.20 0.69 -7.62
C VAL A 72 -6.86 -0.69 -7.69
N GLU A 73 -6.20 -1.67 -8.33
CA GLU A 73 -6.69 -3.06 -8.39
C GLU A 73 -7.01 -3.59 -6.98
N TYR A 74 -6.14 -3.37 -6.00
CA TYR A 74 -6.39 -3.83 -4.64
C TYR A 74 -7.61 -3.15 -4.00
N ASN A 75 -7.68 -1.82 -4.06
CA ASN A 75 -8.76 -1.09 -3.36
C ASN A 75 -10.12 -1.37 -3.98
N LEU A 76 -10.21 -1.53 -5.31
CA LEU A 76 -11.48 -1.79 -5.97
C LEU A 76 -11.95 -3.25 -5.88
N ILE A 77 -11.04 -4.22 -5.71
CA ILE A 77 -11.36 -5.65 -5.77
C ILE A 77 -11.35 -6.32 -4.39
N PHE A 78 -10.47 -5.90 -3.48
CA PHE A 78 -10.22 -6.62 -2.23
C PHE A 78 -10.42 -5.80 -0.97
N ASP A 79 -10.32 -4.47 -1.02
CA ASP A 79 -10.48 -3.66 0.17
C ASP A 79 -11.93 -3.63 0.65
N ARG A 80 -12.19 -4.29 1.79
CA ARG A 80 -13.53 -4.43 2.36
C ARG A 80 -14.18 -3.07 2.63
N GLY A 81 -13.41 -2.08 3.08
CA GLY A 81 -13.91 -0.74 3.37
C GLY A 81 -14.40 -0.02 2.12
N THR A 82 -13.60 -0.06 1.04
CA THR A 82 -13.97 0.52 -0.25
C THR A 82 -15.22 -0.15 -0.84
N ILE A 83 -15.23 -1.48 -0.90
CA ILE A 83 -16.37 -2.25 -1.45
C ILE A 83 -17.64 -1.94 -0.65
N PHE A 84 -17.57 -2.06 0.68
CA PHE A 84 -18.72 -1.81 1.54
C PHE A 84 -19.25 -0.38 1.36
N GLY A 85 -18.38 0.63 1.41
CA GLY A 85 -18.78 2.03 1.29
C GLY A 85 -19.48 2.35 -0.02
N LEU A 86 -19.01 1.78 -1.15
CA LEU A 86 -19.66 1.99 -2.45
C LEU A 86 -21.03 1.31 -2.52
N HIS A 87 -21.14 0.08 -2.01
CA HIS A 87 -22.40 -0.66 -2.03
C HIS A 87 -23.43 -0.14 -1.02
N SER A 88 -22.99 0.46 0.08
CA SER A 88 -23.88 0.99 1.13
C SER A 88 -24.37 2.41 0.86
N GLY A 89 -24.03 3.02 -0.29
CA GLY A 89 -24.39 4.41 -0.60
C GLY A 89 -23.61 5.45 0.22
N GLY A 90 -22.40 5.12 0.69
CA GLY A 90 -21.53 6.06 1.35
C GLY A 90 -21.08 7.21 0.43
N ARG A 91 -20.42 8.23 0.99
CA ARG A 91 -19.97 9.39 0.21
C ARG A 91 -18.84 9.00 -0.75
N THR A 92 -19.15 8.84 -2.03
CA THR A 92 -18.23 8.39 -3.08
C THR A 92 -16.89 9.13 -3.10
N GLU A 93 -16.91 10.46 -3.03
CA GLU A 93 -15.69 11.29 -3.02
C GLU A 93 -14.76 10.97 -1.84
N SER A 94 -15.32 10.61 -0.69
CA SER A 94 -14.52 10.23 0.49
C SER A 94 -13.99 8.80 0.37
N ILE A 95 -14.75 7.90 -0.24
CA ILE A 95 -14.34 6.50 -0.45
C ILE A 95 -13.22 6.42 -1.49
N LEU A 96 -13.35 7.14 -2.60
CA LEU A 96 -12.39 7.11 -3.70
C LEU A 96 -11.20 8.07 -3.51
N MET A 97 -11.12 8.80 -2.39
CA MET A 97 -9.97 9.64 -2.03
C MET A 97 -8.65 8.85 -2.01
N SER A 98 -8.70 7.54 -1.78
CA SER A 98 -7.53 6.66 -1.80
C SER A 98 -6.95 6.46 -3.21
N MET A 99 -7.67 6.83 -4.27
CA MET A 99 -7.25 6.61 -5.64
C MET A 99 -6.17 7.62 -6.05
N PRO A 100 -5.02 7.17 -6.58
CA PRO A 100 -4.02 8.07 -7.13
C PRO A 100 -4.55 8.77 -8.39
N PRO A 101 -4.11 10.01 -8.66
CA PRO A 101 -4.66 10.83 -9.74
C PRO A 101 -4.29 10.34 -11.15
N VAL A 102 -3.18 9.60 -11.29
CA VAL A 102 -2.72 9.04 -12.57
C VAL A 102 -2.22 7.62 -12.33
N VAL A 103 -2.68 6.70 -13.17
CA VAL A 103 -2.30 5.29 -13.21
C VAL A 103 -2.14 4.82 -14.64
N GLN A 104 -1.31 3.80 -14.84
CA GLN A 104 -1.14 3.14 -16.14
C GLN A 104 -1.32 1.63 -16.01
N TRP A 105 -1.80 1.00 -17.08
CA TRP A 105 -1.81 -0.45 -17.24
C TRP A 105 -1.06 -0.82 -18.51
N TRP A 106 -0.05 -1.68 -18.36
CA TRP A 106 0.77 -2.17 -19.47
C TRP A 106 0.48 -3.63 -19.73
N TYR A 107 0.24 -3.96 -21.00
CA TYR A 107 -0.02 -5.33 -21.41
C TYR A 107 1.25 -6.18 -21.28
N ASN A 108 1.15 -7.28 -20.54
CA ASN A 108 2.19 -8.30 -20.38
C ASN A 108 3.61 -7.76 -20.12
N TRP A 109 3.71 -6.62 -19.43
CA TRP A 109 5.01 -6.05 -19.10
C TRP A 109 5.71 -6.88 -18.03
N GLN A 110 7.01 -7.07 -18.20
CA GLN A 110 7.87 -7.76 -17.24
C GLN A 110 9.11 -6.91 -16.97
N PRO A 111 9.57 -6.84 -15.71
CA PRO A 111 10.77 -6.09 -15.39
C PRO A 111 12.00 -6.75 -16.02
N GLN A 112 12.94 -5.94 -16.50
CA GLN A 112 14.21 -6.45 -16.99
C GLN A 112 15.05 -6.97 -15.81
N PRO A 113 15.68 -8.15 -15.92
CA PRO A 113 16.53 -8.67 -14.85
C PRO A 113 17.64 -7.69 -14.46
N GLY A 114 17.88 -7.57 -13.15
CA GLY A 114 18.93 -6.70 -12.61
C GLY A 114 18.53 -5.23 -12.44
N THR A 115 17.32 -4.82 -12.84
CA THR A 115 16.86 -3.43 -12.62
C THR A 115 16.22 -3.22 -11.24
N PRO A 116 16.07 -1.97 -10.78
CA PRO A 116 15.32 -1.65 -9.56
C PRO A 116 13.88 -2.18 -9.58
N GLU A 117 13.24 -2.20 -10.75
CA GLU A 117 11.90 -2.75 -10.93
C GLU A 117 11.89 -4.25 -10.69
N ALA A 118 12.83 -5.02 -11.25
CA ALA A 118 12.94 -6.45 -10.96
C ALA A 118 13.14 -6.69 -9.46
N LYS A 119 14.03 -5.90 -8.83
CA LYS A 119 14.27 -5.98 -7.39
C LYS A 119 12.99 -5.73 -6.56
N LEU A 120 12.08 -4.85 -7.00
CA LEU A 120 10.79 -4.68 -6.34
C LEU A 120 10.04 -6.01 -6.23
N TYR A 121 9.89 -6.74 -7.33
CA TYR A 121 9.16 -8.02 -7.35
C TYR A 121 9.94 -9.16 -6.70
N ASP A 122 11.22 -9.27 -7.00
CA ASP A 122 12.04 -10.40 -6.58
C ASP A 122 12.37 -10.37 -5.09
N TYR A 123 12.43 -9.17 -4.51
CA TYR A 123 12.92 -8.94 -3.16
C TYR A 123 11.91 -8.26 -2.24
N TYR A 124 11.32 -7.13 -2.65
CA TYR A 124 10.51 -6.31 -1.74
C TYR A 124 9.05 -6.77 -1.63
N LEU A 125 8.45 -7.24 -2.71
CA LEU A 125 7.06 -7.74 -2.74
C LEU A 125 6.97 -9.22 -2.34
N LYS A 126 7.70 -9.59 -1.29
CA LYS A 126 7.64 -10.91 -0.65
C LYS A 126 7.58 -10.73 0.86
N PRO A 127 6.74 -11.49 1.58
CA PRO A 127 6.74 -11.50 3.04
C PRO A 127 8.14 -11.83 3.56
N ARG A 128 8.62 -11.04 4.51
CA ARG A 128 9.93 -11.22 5.09
C ARG A 128 10.04 -10.58 6.47
N ASP A 129 11.03 -11.03 7.22
CA ASP A 129 11.46 -10.34 8.41
C ASP A 129 12.33 -9.14 8.03
N TRP A 130 11.84 -7.94 8.30
CA TRP A 130 12.56 -6.68 8.05
C TRP A 130 13.47 -6.27 9.22
N LEU A 131 13.35 -6.95 10.37
CA LEU A 131 14.07 -6.63 11.61
C LEU A 131 15.17 -7.66 11.94
N ALA A 132 15.29 -8.71 11.14
CA ALA A 132 16.33 -9.74 11.25
C ALA A 132 17.75 -9.21 10.96
#